data_AF-A0A7X2MTN9-F1
#
_entry.id   AF-A0A7X2MTN9-F1
#
_cell.length_a   1.000
_cell.length_b   1.000
_cell.length_c   1.000
_cell.angle_alpha   90.00
_cell.angle_beta   90.00
_cell.angle_gamma   90.00
#
_symmetry.space_group_name_H-M   'P 1'
#
loop_
_entity.id
_entity.type
_entity.pdbx_description
1 polymer ?
#
loop_
_entity_poly.entity_id
_entity_poly.type
_entity_poly.pdbx_seq_one_letter_code
_entity_poly.pdbx_strand_id
1 'polypeptide(L)'
;ADIVVKVVMIGLLLASVVTWAIFFGKYAELSAAKRRLKREHLALGEARNLNDAARIAQSFTGRSHSVVLLNDAQNELELSAGVEDTNGIKDRTSFRLERRVAAFSRHAGRGNGFLATIGSVAPFIGLFGTVW
;
A
#
# COMPACT_ATOMS: atom_id res chain seq x y z
N ALA A 1 -30.41 26.19 -20.40
CA ALA A 1 -29.12 25.94 -19.72
C ALA A 1 -28.06 26.74 -20.43
N ASP A 2 -27.60 27.79 -19.77
CA ASP A 2 -26.45 28.58 -20.20
C ASP A 2 -25.23 27.67 -20.44
N ILE A 3 -24.30 28.10 -21.28
CA ILE A 3 -23.11 27.30 -21.65
C ILE A 3 -22.36 26.85 -20.39
N VAL A 4 -22.34 27.70 -19.37
CA VAL A 4 -21.73 27.44 -18.05
C VAL A 4 -22.32 26.19 -17.38
N VAL A 5 -23.64 26.08 -17.29
CA VAL A 5 -24.32 24.93 -16.64
C VAL A 5 -24.03 23.63 -17.38
N LYS A 6 -24.01 23.66 -18.72
CA LYS A 6 -23.69 22.49 -19.54
C LYS A 6 -22.26 22.01 -19.29
N VAL A 7 -21.30 22.94 -19.19
CA VAL A 7 -19.90 22.61 -18.87
C VAL A 7 -19.78 22.00 -17.48
N VAL A 8 -20.47 22.57 -16.47
CA VAL A 8 -20.49 22.03 -15.11
C VAL A 8 -21.00 20.59 -15.06
N MET A 9 -22.15 20.31 -15.70
CA MET A 9 -22.73 18.97 -15.73
C MET A 9 -21.81 17.95 -16.43
N ILE A 10 -21.21 18.31 -17.57
CA ILE A 10 -20.27 17.44 -18.28
C ILE A 10 -19.01 17.19 -17.44
N GLY A 11 -18.47 18.23 -16.79
CA GLY A 11 -17.31 18.12 -15.91
C GLY A 11 -17.55 17.17 -14.74
N LEU A 12 -18.71 17.26 -14.08
CA LEU A 12 -19.10 16.34 -13.00
C LEU A 12 -19.28 14.90 -13.49
N LEU A 13 -19.86 14.70 -14.68
CA LEU A 13 -19.95 13.39 -15.30
C LEU A 13 -18.56 12.78 -15.55
N LEU A 14 -17.62 13.55 -16.10
CA LEU A 14 -16.24 13.10 -16.31
C LEU A 14 -15.53 12.79 -14.99
N ALA A 15 -15.71 13.62 -13.97
CA ALA A 15 -15.15 13.38 -12.63
C ALA A 15 -15.68 12.07 -12.00
N SER A 16 -16.95 11.74 -12.23
CA SER A 16 -17.55 10.46 -11.82
C SER A 16 -16.88 9.28 -12.52
N VAL A 17 -16.69 9.36 -13.84
CA VAL A 17 -16.00 8.30 -14.62
C VAL A 17 -14.56 8.10 -14.11
N VAL A 18 -13.82 9.18 -13.87
CA VAL A 18 -12.45 9.11 -13.31
C VAL A 18 -12.45 8.45 -11.92
N THR A 19 -13.42 8.79 -11.08
CA THR A 19 -13.57 8.21 -9.73
C THR A 19 -13.75 6.69 -9.80
N TRP A 20 -14.64 6.22 -10.67
CA TRP A 20 -14.86 4.80 -10.89
C TRP A 20 -13.65 4.08 -11.48
N ALA A 21 -12.95 4.71 -12.44
CA ALA A 21 -11.73 4.15 -13.02
C ALA A 21 -10.64 3.94 -11.95
N ILE A 22 -10.41 4.94 -11.09
CA ILE A 22 -9.46 4.83 -9.98
C ILE A 22 -9.92 3.77 -8.97
N PHE A 23 -11.21 3.75 -8.64
CA PHE A 23 -11.79 2.77 -7.70
C PHE A 23 -11.53 1.33 -8.16
N PHE A 24 -11.90 0.97 -9.39
CA PHE A 24 -11.70 -0.39 -9.89
C PHE A 24 -10.22 -0.76 -10.01
N GLY A 25 -9.38 0.17 -10.48
CA GLY A 25 -7.93 -0.05 -10.56
C GLY A 25 -7.31 -0.33 -9.18
N LYS A 26 -7.63 0.51 -8.20
CA LYS A 26 -7.13 0.35 -6.82
C LYS A 26 -7.70 -0.88 -6.13
N TYR A 27 -8.98 -1.17 -6.35
CA TYR A 27 -9.61 -2.36 -5.80
C TYR A 27 -8.92 -3.63 -6.30
N ALA A 28 -8.66 -3.74 -7.60
CA ALA A 28 -7.97 -4.89 -8.19
C ALA A 28 -6.52 -5.01 -7.65
N GLU A 29 -5.78 -3.90 -7.63
CA GLU A 29 -4.40 -3.83 -7.12
C GLU A 29 -4.32 -4.30 -5.65
N LEU A 30 -5.12 -3.71 -4.77
CA LEU A 30 -5.13 -4.02 -3.33
C LEU A 30 -5.66 -5.43 -3.05
N SER A 31 -6.67 -5.88 -3.79
CA SER A 31 -7.21 -7.23 -3.65
C SER A 31 -6.18 -8.29 -4.04
N ALA A 32 -5.47 -8.09 -5.15
CA ALA A 32 -4.38 -8.98 -5.57
C ALA A 32 -3.23 -9.00 -4.55
N ALA A 33 -2.80 -7.83 -4.07
CA ALA A 33 -1.77 -7.70 -3.05
C ALA A 33 -2.18 -8.39 -1.73
N LYS A 34 -3.41 -8.16 -1.26
CA LYS A 34 -3.95 -8.79 -0.04
C LYS A 34 -4.01 -10.31 -0.15
N ARG A 35 -4.50 -10.85 -1.28
CA ARG A 35 -4.55 -12.30 -1.51
C ARG A 35 -3.15 -12.91 -1.51
N ARG A 36 -2.19 -12.25 -2.15
CA ARG A 36 -0.80 -12.68 -2.15
C ARG A 36 -0.19 -12.68 -0.74
N LEU A 37 -0.30 -11.57 -0.01
CA LEU A 37 0.21 -11.46 1.36
C LEU A 37 -0.41 -12.51 2.29
N LYS A 38 -1.71 -12.79 2.15
CA LYS A 38 -2.36 -13.84 2.94
C LYS A 38 -1.74 -15.22 2.70
N ARG A 39 -1.40 -15.56 1.46
CA ARG A 39 -0.72 -16.83 1.14
C ARG A 39 0.69 -16.87 1.69
N GLU A 40 1.46 -15.80 1.51
CA GLU A 40 2.82 -15.71 2.03
C GLU A 40 2.85 -15.79 3.56
N HIS A 41 1.91 -15.12 4.24
CA HIS A 41 1.78 -15.18 5.70
C HIS A 41 1.44 -16.58 6.21
N LEU A 42 0.52 -17.29 5.54
CA LEU A 42 0.20 -18.68 5.90
C LEU A 42 1.40 -19.61 5.73
N ALA A 43 2.12 -19.50 4.62
CA ALA A 43 3.33 -20.29 4.38
C ALA A 43 4.44 -19.99 5.41
N LEU A 44 4.64 -18.71 5.76
CA LEU A 44 5.60 -18.33 6.80
C LEU A 44 5.18 -18.78 8.21
N GLY A 45 3.88 -19.01 8.45
CA GLY A 45 3.38 -19.53 9.73
C GLY A 45 3.89 -20.94 10.07
N GLU A 46 4.40 -21.69 9.09
CA GLU A 46 4.99 -23.02 9.30
C GLU A 46 6.49 -22.96 9.67
N ALA A 47 7.13 -21.79 9.54
CA ALA A 47 8.55 -21.61 9.82
C ALA A 47 8.84 -21.68 11.33
N ARG A 48 9.87 -22.46 11.72
CA ARG A 48 10.29 -22.60 13.13
C ARG A 48 11.46 -21.71 13.50
N ASN A 49 12.18 -21.20 12.51
CA ASN A 49 13.32 -20.30 12.68
C ASN A 49 13.47 -19.42 11.43
N LEU A 50 14.40 -18.46 11.49
CA LEU A 50 14.60 -17.49 10.41
C LEU A 50 15.13 -18.13 9.12
N ASN A 51 15.95 -19.18 9.23
CA ASN A 51 16.50 -19.88 8.06
C ASN A 51 15.40 -20.67 7.33
N ASP A 52 14.47 -21.27 8.07
CA ASP A 52 13.29 -21.94 7.50
C ASP A 52 12.39 -20.92 6.80
N ALA A 53 12.14 -19.77 7.44
CA ALA A 53 11.41 -18.67 6.83
C ALA A 53 12.09 -18.20 5.54
N ALA A 54 13.42 -18.08 5.53
CA ALA A 54 14.21 -17.68 4.36
C ALA A 54 14.07 -18.68 3.21
N ARG A 55 14.10 -19.98 3.52
CA ARG A 55 13.89 -21.05 2.55
C ARG A 55 12.49 -21.02 1.96
N ILE A 56 11.45 -20.88 2.79
CA ILE A 56 10.06 -20.77 2.34
C ILE A 56 9.87 -19.55 1.43
N ALA A 57 10.49 -18.43 1.79
CA ALA A 57 10.42 -17.18 1.03
C ALA A 57 11.06 -17.24 -0.36
N GLN A 58 11.92 -18.23 -0.65
CA GLN A 58 12.49 -18.42 -2.00
C GLN A 58 11.42 -18.75 -3.04
N SER A 59 10.31 -19.36 -2.62
CA SER A 59 9.15 -19.65 -3.49
C SER A 59 8.27 -18.43 -3.75
N PHE A 60 8.47 -17.33 -3.02
CA PHE A 60 7.69 -16.12 -3.19
C PHE A 60 8.24 -15.31 -4.36
N THR A 61 7.40 -14.49 -4.98
CA THR A 61 7.86 -13.58 -6.03
C THR A 61 8.85 -12.57 -5.44
N GLY A 62 10.04 -12.41 -6.05
CA GLY A 62 11.22 -11.74 -5.48
C GLY A 62 11.10 -10.27 -5.07
N ARG A 63 9.95 -9.61 -5.29
CA ARG A 63 9.63 -8.26 -4.78
C ARG A 63 8.47 -8.25 -3.79
N SER A 64 8.22 -9.37 -3.09
CA SER A 64 7.16 -9.42 -2.07
C SER A 64 7.55 -8.61 -0.85
N HIS A 65 6.56 -7.99 -0.20
CA HIS A 65 6.81 -7.31 1.08
C HIS A 65 7.38 -8.28 2.12
N SER A 66 6.94 -9.54 2.14
CA SER A 66 7.42 -10.57 3.06
C SER A 66 8.90 -10.90 2.83
N VAL A 67 9.31 -11.11 1.57
CA VAL A 67 10.73 -11.34 1.19
C VAL A 67 11.58 -10.14 1.58
N VAL A 68 11.08 -8.94 1.29
CA VAL A 68 11.77 -7.68 1.55
C VAL A 68 11.96 -7.44 3.06
N LEU A 69 10.99 -7.79 3.91
CA LEU A 69 11.12 -7.72 5.37
C LEU A 69 12.09 -8.78 5.90
N LEU A 70 12.02 -9.99 5.38
CA LEU A 70 12.87 -11.10 5.80
C LEU A 70 14.34 -10.87 5.44
N ASN A 71 14.61 -10.31 4.27
CA ASN A 71 15.96 -9.93 3.86
C ASN A 71 16.52 -8.82 4.75
N ASP A 72 15.71 -7.87 5.21
CA ASP A 72 16.17 -6.84 6.15
C ASP A 72 16.57 -7.45 7.50
N ALA A 73 15.81 -8.43 7.99
CA ALA A 73 16.11 -9.13 9.23
C ALA A 73 17.39 -9.98 9.11
N GLN A 74 17.56 -10.70 8.00
CA GLN A 74 18.79 -11.47 7.75
C GLN A 74 20.02 -10.55 7.61
N ASN A 75 19.89 -9.46 6.84
CA ASN A 75 20.97 -8.48 6.68
C ASN A 75 21.36 -7.83 8.01
N GLU A 76 20.42 -7.54 8.91
CA GLU A 76 20.75 -7.01 10.24
C GLU A 76 21.50 -8.04 11.11
N LEU A 77 21.17 -9.32 11.01
CA LEU A 77 21.91 -10.37 11.71
C LEU A 77 23.33 -10.54 11.14
N GLU A 78 23.50 -10.52 9.82
CA GLU A 78 24.81 -10.58 9.18
C GLU A 78 25.69 -9.39 9.56
N LEU A 79 25.13 -8.17 9.54
CA LEU A 79 25.83 -6.95 9.96
C LEU A 79 26.19 -6.93 11.46
N SER A 80 25.47 -7.71 12.26
CA SER A 80 25.66 -7.81 13.70
C SER A 80 26.46 -9.05 14.11
N ALA A 81 27.05 -9.77 13.15
CA ALA A 81 27.88 -10.93 13.43
C ALA A 81 29.04 -10.55 14.37
N GLY A 82 29.11 -11.20 15.54
CA GLY A 82 30.12 -10.92 16.56
C GLY A 82 29.76 -9.85 17.59
N VAL A 83 28.55 -9.27 17.53
CA VAL A 83 28.03 -8.37 18.57
C VAL A 83 27.32 -9.17 19.66
N GLU A 84 27.74 -9.03 20.91
CA GLU A 84 27.12 -9.74 22.06
C GLU A 84 25.74 -9.17 22.43
N ASP A 85 25.49 -7.89 22.13
CA ASP A 85 24.22 -7.23 22.42
C ASP A 85 23.08 -7.67 21.48
N THR A 86 22.49 -8.81 21.84
CA THR A 86 21.33 -9.38 21.14
C THR A 86 20.07 -8.51 21.28
N ASN A 87 19.97 -7.72 22.34
CA ASN A 87 18.81 -6.85 22.55
C ASN A 87 18.86 -5.66 21.58
N GLY A 88 20.02 -5.04 21.42
CA GLY A 88 20.23 -3.99 20.41
C GLY A 88 19.93 -4.48 18.99
N ILE A 89 20.28 -5.72 18.65
CA ILE A 89 19.95 -6.33 17.34
C ILE A 89 18.43 -6.45 17.15
N LYS A 90 17.70 -6.91 18.18
CA LYS A 90 16.23 -7.02 18.14
C LYS A 90 15.57 -5.66 17.96
N ASP A 91 16.02 -4.65 18.70
CA ASP A 91 15.47 -3.28 18.64
C ASP A 91 15.72 -2.62 17.28
N ARG A 92 16.92 -2.79 16.72
CA ARG A 92 17.23 -2.28 15.37
C ARG A 92 16.43 -3.00 14.29
N THR A 93 16.26 -4.32 14.42
CA THR A 93 15.47 -5.12 13.48
C THR A 93 14.00 -4.70 13.55
N SER A 94 13.39 -4.62 14.73
CA SER A 94 11.99 -4.23 14.91
C SER A 94 11.74 -2.82 14.35
N PHE A 95 12.60 -1.85 14.67
CA PHE A 95 12.50 -0.49 14.17
C PHE A 95 12.57 -0.42 12.62
N ARG A 96 13.47 -1.17 11.99
CA ARG A 96 13.58 -1.23 10.53
C ARG A 96 12.33 -1.85 9.89
N LEU A 97 11.81 -2.93 10.47
CA LEU A 97 10.60 -3.59 10.00
C LEU A 97 9.38 -2.66 10.11
N GLU A 98 9.19 -1.99 11.24
CA GLU A 98 8.12 -1.01 11.44
C GLU A 98 8.20 0.13 10.41
N ARG A 99 9.41 0.66 10.18
CA ARG A 99 9.63 1.71 9.17
C ARG A 99 9.28 1.24 7.75
N ARG A 100 9.62 -0.01 7.40
CA ARG A 100 9.26 -0.63 6.11
C ARG A 100 7.76 -0.82 5.96
N VAL A 101 7.09 -1.34 6.99
CA VAL A 101 5.64 -1.49 7.02
C VAL A 101 4.94 -0.15 6.85
N ALA A 102 5.40 0.90 7.54
CA ALA A 102 4.88 2.25 7.37
C ALA A 102 5.07 2.79 5.94
N ALA A 103 6.20 2.49 5.30
CA ALA A 103 6.44 2.87 3.91
C ALA A 103 5.50 2.14 2.93
N PHE A 104 5.26 0.84 3.12
CA PHE A 104 4.30 0.08 2.31
C PHE A 104 2.88 0.61 2.46
N SER A 105 2.46 0.94 3.69
CA SER A 105 1.15 1.53 3.96
C SER A 105 0.95 2.86 3.23
N ARG A 106 1.95 3.76 3.28
CA ARG A 106 1.91 5.02 2.52
C ARG A 106 1.82 4.80 1.01
N HIS A 107 2.54 3.81 0.48
CA HIS A 107 2.48 3.50 -0.95
C HIS A 107 1.10 2.98 -1.37
N ALA A 108 0.49 2.11 -0.55
CA ALA A 108 -0.86 1.61 -0.78
C ALA A 108 -1.92 2.73 -0.82
N GLY A 109 -1.72 3.80 -0.06
CA GLY A 109 -2.59 4.97 -0.04
C GLY A 109 -2.47 5.93 -1.24
N ARG A 110 -1.49 5.75 -2.16
CA ARG A 110 -1.36 6.62 -3.35
C ARG A 110 -2.63 6.55 -4.21
N GLY A 111 -3.09 7.72 -4.66
CA GLY A 111 -4.30 7.85 -5.49
C GLY A 111 -5.56 8.15 -4.69
N ASN A 112 -5.60 7.83 -3.39
CA ASN A 112 -6.77 8.12 -2.55
C ASN A 112 -7.01 9.63 -2.38
N GLY A 113 -5.96 10.44 -2.51
CA GLY A 113 -6.05 11.90 -2.50
C GLY A 113 -6.93 12.48 -3.62
N PHE A 114 -6.92 11.88 -4.81
CA PHE A 114 -7.79 12.34 -5.91
C PHE A 114 -9.27 12.11 -5.58
N LEU A 115 -9.61 10.95 -5.02
CA LEU A 115 -10.97 10.67 -4.57
C LEU A 115 -11.40 11.64 -3.47
N ALA A 116 -10.51 11.94 -2.53
CA ALA A 116 -10.77 12.90 -1.46
C ALA A 116 -11.04 14.31 -2.01
N THR A 117 -10.24 14.78 -2.97
CA THR A 117 -10.42 16.10 -3.61
C THR A 117 -11.69 16.15 -4.46
N ILE A 118 -11.96 15.13 -5.27
CA ILE A 118 -13.18 15.09 -6.09
C ILE A 118 -14.41 15.08 -5.17
N GLY A 119 -14.40 14.24 -4.13
CA GLY A 119 -15.51 14.15 -3.16
C GLY A 119 -15.75 15.43 -2.39
N SER A 120 -14.71 16.20 -2.06
CA SER A 120 -14.85 17.46 -1.32
C SER A 120 -15.26 18.64 -2.19
N VAL A 121 -14.79 18.71 -3.44
CA VAL A 121 -15.01 19.87 -4.32
C VAL A 121 -16.28 19.73 -5.18
N ALA A 122 -16.72 18.51 -5.50
CA ALA A 122 -17.88 18.26 -6.35
C ALA A 122 -19.19 18.96 -5.89
N PRO A 123 -19.55 19.01 -4.59
CA PRO A 123 -20.76 19.71 -4.14
C PRO A 123 -20.72 21.22 -4.43
N PHE A 124 -19.55 21.86 -4.29
CA PHE A 124 -19.38 23.28 -4.57
C PHE A 124 -19.47 23.58 -6.06
N ILE A 125 -18.91 22.70 -6.90
CA ILE A 125 -19.05 22.79 -8.36
C ILE A 125 -20.53 22.66 -8.77
N GLY A 126 -21.27 21.73 -8.14
CA GLY A 126 -22.71 21.57 -8.35
C GLY A 126 -23.50 22.81 -7.93
N LEU A 127 -23.22 23.35 -6.74
CA LEU A 127 -23.87 24.56 -6.23
C LEU A 127 -23.63 25.76 -7.15
N PHE A 128 -22.39 25.95 -7.63
CA PHE A 128 -22.05 27.00 -8.59
C PHE A 128 -22.93 26.92 -9.84
N GLY A 129 -23.13 25.73 -10.41
CA GLY A 129 -23.98 25.54 -11.58
C GLY A 129 -25.48 25.75 -11.33
N THR A 130 -25.94 25.76 -10.08
CA THR A 130 -27.34 26.08 -9.73
C THR A 130 -27.59 27.55 -9.45
N VAL A 131 -26.56 28.31 -9.09
CA VAL A 131 -26.66 29.76 -8.82
C VAL A 131 -26.53 30.58 -10.10
N TRP A 132 -25.81 30.06 -11.10
CA TRP A 132 -25.62 30.67 -12.41
C TRP A 132 -26.79 30.38 -13.36
#